data_AF-A0A3D9HVJ1-F1
#
_entry.id   AF-A0A3D9HVJ1-F1
#
_cell.length_a   1.000
_cell.length_b   1.000
_cell.length_c   1.000
_cell.angle_alpha   90.00
_cell.angle_beta   90.00
_cell.angle_gamma   90.00
#
_symmetry.space_group_name_H-M   'P 1'
#
loop_
_entity.id
_entity.type
_entity.pdbx_description
1 polymer ?
#
loop_
_entity_poly.entity_id
_entity_poly.type
_entity_poly.pdbx_seq_one_letter_code
_entity_poly.pdbx_strand_id
1 'polypeptide(L)'
;MSDSPAEFFLLQAGKSPVLEQIFHAIADQDFDGRPRFREKECMELGRVIACRIYAKPMLELLHLVRAAALMDRKGAFETLFWEVIPATPTNFRDVICAKASSGRVAQEYVSVRTDGITLHYPGAEDFSIKFGRMPFLAILMDFLVNALGYVECAEVFQPVLSPDCSQKAVSDGAKEMARLVYRFLEDHLPTVQNQKKFRQIVTFLEEQYGPSFDGSEIDDACLLAFWREYSHLPGEESGNFTAFPTVFDGFVRFVQSLDHGKMLQAAGRAGVIGNDREMGEIDPDSAHQLSDFVVDEAMDPLERLMEPPLDRIKFLNKRETETLSYLLPRLEEVRRWRISYMRAEVFGRGQARISQALRNKMLADEFMSLLENAAVENYQDRLSAMEKVAGYLDKLMLAALYVVGRAQERDNETSTIDFAVMGKARKAFHSISRQGFQEELLDEPETAEAFEQAADCLAPVNGRFQSILELLQDSEDWGKIYEMDRPLFANQFRRIYGESA
;
A
#
# COMPACT_ATOMS: atom_id res chain seq x y z
N MET A 1 28.05 -0.82 -2.36
CA MET A 1 27.17 -1.87 -1.83
C MET A 1 26.40 -2.37 -3.02
N SER A 2 26.55 -3.64 -3.38
CA SER A 2 25.75 -4.26 -4.43
C SER A 2 24.41 -4.61 -3.80
N ASP A 3 23.39 -3.83 -4.12
CA ASP A 3 22.05 -4.02 -3.56
C ASP A 3 21.40 -5.27 -4.19
N SER A 4 20.74 -6.06 -3.35
CA SER A 4 20.03 -7.27 -3.73
C SER A 4 18.83 -6.92 -4.63
N PRO A 5 18.50 -7.73 -5.66
CA PRO A 5 17.28 -7.57 -6.45
C PRO A 5 16.03 -7.43 -5.57
N ALA A 6 15.98 -8.11 -4.43
CA ALA A 6 14.85 -8.07 -3.50
C ALA A 6 14.60 -6.67 -2.91
N GLU A 7 15.64 -5.91 -2.57
CA GLU A 7 15.51 -4.55 -2.03
C GLU A 7 15.03 -3.57 -3.11
N PHE A 8 15.48 -3.75 -4.36
CA PHE A 8 14.94 -3.03 -5.50
C PHE A 8 13.47 -3.37 -5.76
N PHE A 9 13.09 -4.65 -5.73
CA PHE A 9 11.71 -5.08 -5.90
C PHE A 9 10.79 -4.53 -4.82
N LEU A 10 11.23 -4.47 -3.55
CA LEU A 10 10.46 -3.87 -2.45
C LEU A 10 10.26 -2.36 -2.57
N LEU A 11 11.26 -1.65 -3.11
CA LEU A 11 11.16 -0.21 -3.33
C LEU A 11 10.27 0.14 -4.53
N GLN A 12 10.14 -0.76 -5.51
CA GLN A 12 9.17 -0.63 -6.62
C GLN A 12 7.76 -1.03 -6.17
N ALA A 13 7.64 -2.18 -5.53
CA ALA A 13 6.41 -2.81 -5.08
C ALA A 13 5.54 -2.03 -4.07
N GLY A 14 6.16 -1.17 -3.26
CA GLY A 14 5.43 -0.37 -2.25
C GLY A 14 4.76 0.87 -2.82
N LYS A 15 4.95 1.18 -4.11
CA LYS A 15 4.43 2.39 -4.73
C LYS A 15 2.96 2.19 -5.06
N SER A 16 2.13 3.18 -4.75
CA SER A 16 0.77 3.20 -5.29
C SER A 16 0.79 3.35 -6.83
N PRO A 17 -0.25 2.93 -7.55
CA PRO A 17 -0.37 3.12 -9.00
C PRO A 17 -0.17 4.57 -9.45
N VAL A 18 -0.64 5.55 -8.67
CA VAL A 18 -0.46 6.99 -8.94
C VAL A 18 1.02 7.38 -8.96
N LEU A 19 1.79 6.93 -7.98
CA LEU A 19 3.22 7.22 -7.89
C LEU A 19 4.01 6.56 -9.03
N GLU A 20 3.57 5.39 -9.49
CA GLU A 20 4.19 4.72 -10.63
C GLU A 20 3.88 5.41 -11.94
N GLN A 21 2.62 5.83 -12.16
CA GLN A 21 2.25 6.63 -13.32
C GLN A 21 3.07 7.91 -13.40
N ILE A 22 3.37 8.56 -12.26
CA ILE A 22 4.27 9.73 -12.24
C ILE A 22 5.68 9.36 -12.71
N PHE A 23 6.25 8.24 -12.22
CA PHE A 23 7.59 7.82 -12.66
C PHE A 23 7.61 7.45 -14.16
N HIS A 24 6.58 6.77 -14.65
CA HIS A 24 6.43 6.45 -16.07
C HIS A 24 6.29 7.71 -16.93
N ALA A 25 5.37 8.61 -16.57
CA ALA A 25 5.16 9.87 -17.30
C ALA A 25 6.44 10.72 -17.39
N ILE A 26 7.30 10.68 -16.37
CA ILE A 26 8.60 11.37 -16.39
C ILE A 26 9.62 10.65 -17.28
N ALA A 27 9.65 9.31 -17.23
CA ALA A 27 10.57 8.51 -18.04
C ALA A 27 10.23 8.56 -19.54
N ASP A 28 8.93 8.66 -19.86
CA ASP A 28 8.40 8.68 -21.22
C ASP A 28 8.46 10.07 -21.87
N GLN A 29 8.98 11.09 -21.16
CA GLN A 29 9.17 12.40 -21.75
C GLN A 29 10.19 12.35 -22.89
N ASP A 30 9.68 12.44 -24.10
CA ASP A 30 10.45 12.37 -25.34
C ASP A 30 10.53 13.72 -26.05
N PHE A 31 11.65 13.98 -26.71
CA PHE A 31 11.82 15.09 -27.62
C PHE A 31 12.61 14.65 -28.87
N ASP A 32 11.96 14.74 -30.03
CA ASP A 32 12.50 14.29 -31.33
C ASP A 32 13.01 12.82 -31.29
N GLY A 33 12.30 11.92 -30.60
CA GLY A 33 12.65 10.50 -30.51
C GLY A 33 13.83 10.22 -29.58
N ARG A 34 14.17 11.17 -28.69
CA ARG A 34 15.16 10.98 -27.62
C ARG A 34 14.55 11.34 -26.25
N PRO A 35 14.76 10.49 -25.23
CA PRO A 35 14.25 10.76 -23.90
C PRO A 35 14.94 12.01 -23.31
N ARG A 36 14.15 12.86 -22.64
CA ARG A 36 14.65 14.07 -21.97
C ARG A 36 15.59 13.73 -20.82
N PHE A 37 15.29 12.68 -20.06
CA PHE A 37 16.11 12.18 -18.96
C PHE A 37 16.71 10.81 -19.30
N ARG A 38 17.91 10.49 -18.81
CA ARG A 38 18.47 9.15 -19.02
C ARG A 38 17.93 8.21 -17.94
N GLU A 39 17.87 6.94 -18.26
CA GLU A 39 17.41 5.88 -17.36
C GLU A 39 18.06 5.94 -15.97
N LYS A 40 19.37 6.21 -15.92
CA LYS A 40 20.12 6.37 -14.66
C LYS A 40 19.53 7.45 -13.76
N GLU A 41 19.13 8.60 -14.31
CA GLU A 41 18.52 9.68 -13.54
C GLU A 41 17.11 9.31 -13.06
N CYS A 42 16.32 8.60 -13.87
CA CYS A 42 15.00 8.07 -13.49
C CYS A 42 15.11 7.05 -12.35
N MET A 43 16.07 6.13 -12.43
CA MET A 43 16.35 5.16 -11.36
C MET A 43 16.81 5.86 -10.07
N GLU A 44 17.68 6.87 -10.19
CA GLU A 44 18.14 7.65 -9.04
C GLU A 44 16.98 8.39 -8.37
N LEU A 45 16.06 8.96 -9.15
CA LEU A 45 14.85 9.62 -8.64
C LEU A 45 13.97 8.62 -7.89
N GLY A 46 13.64 7.49 -8.51
CA GLY A 46 12.83 6.43 -7.88
C GLY A 46 13.40 6.00 -6.53
N ARG A 47 14.73 5.81 -6.45
CA ARG A 47 15.43 5.50 -5.20
C ARG A 47 15.34 6.63 -4.18
N VAL A 48 15.61 7.87 -4.58
CA VAL A 48 15.63 9.01 -3.64
C VAL A 48 14.25 9.28 -3.04
N ILE A 49 13.18 9.12 -3.82
CA ILE A 49 11.79 9.24 -3.37
C ILE A 49 11.41 8.05 -2.48
N ALA A 50 11.64 6.82 -2.94
CA ALA A 50 11.27 5.61 -2.20
C ALA A 50 11.98 5.51 -0.83
N CYS A 51 13.27 5.86 -0.77
CA CYS A 51 14.05 5.84 0.46
C CYS A 51 13.88 7.10 1.33
N ARG A 52 13.06 8.08 0.91
CA ARG A 52 12.85 9.37 1.59
C ARG A 52 14.15 10.15 1.88
N ILE A 53 15.15 10.03 1.01
CA ILE A 53 16.47 10.69 1.16
C ILE A 53 16.59 11.99 0.32
N TYR A 54 15.47 12.65 0.08
CA TYR A 54 15.38 13.83 -0.78
C TYR A 54 15.67 15.17 -0.08
N ALA A 55 15.89 15.21 1.24
CA ALA A 55 16.08 16.47 1.98
C ALA A 55 17.26 17.31 1.44
N LYS A 56 18.41 16.69 1.19
CA LYS A 56 19.59 17.37 0.62
C LYS A 56 19.37 17.77 -0.85
N PRO A 57 18.89 16.88 -1.73
CA PRO A 57 18.46 17.27 -3.07
C PRO A 57 17.46 18.42 -3.15
N MET A 58 16.51 18.48 -2.20
CA MET A 58 15.51 19.55 -2.15
C MET A 58 16.16 20.91 -1.90
N LEU A 59 17.14 20.95 -0.99
CA LEU A 59 17.92 22.15 -0.72
C LEU A 59 18.73 22.57 -1.97
N GLU A 60 19.41 21.61 -2.61
CA GLU A 60 20.13 21.84 -3.87
C GLU A 60 19.19 22.39 -4.96
N LEU A 61 17.97 21.84 -5.06
CA LEU A 61 16.97 22.25 -6.04
C LEU A 61 16.52 23.71 -5.83
N LEU A 62 16.21 24.13 -4.61
CA LEU A 62 15.76 25.51 -4.37
C LEU A 62 16.87 26.54 -4.56
N HIS A 63 18.13 26.16 -4.27
CA HIS A 63 19.26 26.98 -4.69
C HIS A 63 19.32 27.09 -6.23
N LEU A 64 19.06 26.00 -6.97
CA LEU A 64 19.02 26.04 -8.43
C LEU A 64 17.85 26.87 -8.98
N VAL A 65 16.66 26.79 -8.37
CA VAL A 65 15.48 27.62 -8.72
C VAL A 65 15.82 29.10 -8.55
N ARG A 66 16.41 29.49 -7.42
CA ARG A 66 16.87 30.86 -7.20
C ARG A 66 17.89 31.29 -8.26
N ALA A 67 18.88 30.45 -8.52
CA ALA A 67 19.90 30.77 -9.51
C ALA A 67 19.28 30.96 -10.89
N ALA A 68 18.36 30.09 -11.31
CA ALA A 68 17.66 30.19 -12.58
C ALA A 68 16.93 31.52 -12.73
N ALA A 69 16.19 31.94 -11.70
CA ALA A 69 15.49 33.21 -11.66
C ALA A 69 16.43 34.43 -11.73
N LEU A 70 17.55 34.40 -10.99
CA LEU A 70 18.57 35.46 -11.02
C LEU A 70 19.31 35.57 -12.36
N MET A 71 19.23 34.53 -13.20
CA MET A 71 19.81 34.49 -14.54
C MET A 71 18.77 34.78 -15.64
N ASP A 72 17.53 35.10 -15.26
CA ASP A 72 16.44 35.43 -16.18
C ASP A 72 15.94 36.87 -15.99
N ARG A 73 15.59 37.54 -17.10
CA ARG A 73 15.18 38.95 -17.07
C ARG A 73 13.82 39.18 -16.40
N LYS A 74 12.95 38.18 -16.44
CA LYS A 74 11.61 38.24 -15.84
C LYS A 74 11.57 37.54 -14.48
N GLY A 75 12.72 37.05 -13.99
CA GLY A 75 12.78 36.22 -12.79
C GLY A 75 12.22 34.81 -13.00
N ALA A 76 12.07 34.37 -14.25
CA ALA A 76 11.52 33.04 -14.57
C ALA A 76 12.58 31.96 -14.38
N PHE A 77 12.23 30.87 -13.70
CA PHE A 77 13.11 29.72 -13.51
C PHE A 77 12.83 28.60 -14.51
N GLU A 78 11.61 28.57 -15.06
CA GLU A 78 11.01 27.50 -15.85
C GLU A 78 11.85 27.13 -17.07
N THR A 79 12.36 28.13 -17.78
CA THR A 79 13.22 27.94 -18.97
C THR A 79 14.43 27.06 -18.66
N LEU A 80 15.02 27.16 -17.45
CA LEU A 80 16.16 26.31 -17.11
C LEU A 80 15.74 24.85 -16.91
N PHE A 81 14.55 24.61 -16.37
CA PHE A 81 14.10 23.27 -16.05
C PHE A 81 13.50 22.56 -17.27
N TRP A 82 12.60 23.20 -18.02
CA TRP A 82 11.83 22.56 -19.09
C TRP A 82 12.39 22.74 -20.50
N GLU A 83 13.17 23.78 -20.79
CA GLU A 83 13.70 24.00 -22.15
C GLU A 83 15.12 23.42 -22.37
N VAL A 84 15.79 22.93 -21.33
CA VAL A 84 17.08 22.24 -21.45
C VAL A 84 16.84 20.79 -21.86
N ILE A 85 16.88 20.54 -23.17
CA ILE A 85 16.54 19.24 -23.75
C ILE A 85 17.68 18.73 -24.67
N PRO A 86 18.17 17.49 -24.49
CA PRO A 86 17.98 16.64 -23.31
C PRO A 86 18.60 17.26 -22.05
N ALA A 87 18.11 16.85 -20.87
CA ALA A 87 18.55 17.36 -19.57
C ALA A 87 19.91 16.77 -19.19
N THR A 88 20.98 17.19 -19.88
CA THR A 88 22.35 16.69 -19.67
C THR A 88 23.25 17.73 -19.01
N PRO A 89 24.31 17.33 -18.28
CA PRO A 89 25.23 18.30 -17.67
C PRO A 89 25.83 19.29 -18.68
N THR A 90 26.09 18.82 -19.90
CA THR A 90 26.62 19.62 -21.00
C THR A 90 25.60 20.67 -21.44
N ASN A 91 24.35 20.29 -21.68
CA ASN A 91 23.33 21.23 -22.12
C ASN A 91 23.01 22.28 -21.05
N PHE A 92 22.96 21.89 -19.77
CA PHE A 92 22.83 22.84 -18.66
C PHE A 92 23.99 23.85 -18.63
N ARG A 93 25.22 23.36 -18.76
CA ARG A 93 26.41 24.23 -18.83
C ARG A 93 26.30 25.20 -20.01
N ASP A 94 25.96 24.72 -21.19
CA ASP A 94 25.95 25.54 -22.40
C ASP A 94 24.87 26.64 -22.31
N VAL A 95 23.67 26.33 -21.80
CA VAL A 95 22.61 27.31 -21.55
C VAL A 95 23.01 28.35 -20.49
N ILE A 96 23.55 27.91 -19.35
CA ILE A 96 23.97 28.80 -18.26
C ILE A 96 25.14 29.70 -18.70
N CYS A 97 26.14 29.16 -19.39
CA CYS A 97 27.26 29.93 -19.93
C CYS A 97 26.79 30.94 -20.98
N ALA A 98 25.85 30.58 -21.86
CA ALA A 98 25.27 31.52 -22.82
C ALA A 98 24.54 32.68 -22.11
N LYS A 99 23.77 32.40 -21.06
CA LYS A 99 23.14 33.43 -20.22
C LYS A 99 24.20 34.34 -19.58
N ALA A 100 25.29 33.78 -19.05
CA ALA A 100 26.42 34.53 -18.49
C ALA A 100 27.11 35.44 -19.50
N SER A 101 27.47 34.93 -20.68
CA SER A 101 28.13 35.70 -21.75
C SER A 101 27.26 36.83 -22.30
N SER A 102 25.93 36.70 -22.21
CA SER A 102 24.98 37.73 -22.63
C SER A 102 24.73 38.83 -21.58
N GLY A 103 25.47 38.83 -20.47
CA GLY A 103 25.35 39.80 -19.38
C GLY A 103 24.04 39.69 -18.58
N ARG A 104 23.37 38.53 -18.62
CA ARG A 104 22.07 38.31 -17.97
C ARG A 104 22.18 37.78 -16.54
N VAL A 105 23.39 37.62 -16.02
CA VAL A 105 23.65 37.07 -14.68
C VAL A 105 23.98 38.21 -13.74
N ALA A 106 23.21 38.35 -12.65
CA ALA A 106 23.55 39.23 -11.55
C ALA A 106 24.81 38.70 -10.83
N GLN A 107 25.99 39.13 -11.28
CA GLN A 107 27.28 38.60 -10.83
C GLN A 107 27.53 38.78 -9.32
N GLU A 108 26.83 39.72 -8.69
CA GLU A 108 26.86 39.92 -7.24
C GLU A 108 26.20 38.78 -6.45
N TYR A 109 25.30 38.01 -7.09
CA TYR A 109 24.54 36.92 -6.47
C TYR A 109 24.85 35.55 -7.06
N VAL A 110 25.33 35.47 -8.31
CA VAL A 110 25.63 34.19 -8.97
C VAL A 110 26.93 34.30 -9.77
N SER A 111 27.87 33.40 -9.48
CA SER A 111 29.09 33.18 -10.26
C SER A 111 28.99 31.88 -11.06
N VAL A 112 29.28 31.94 -12.36
CA VAL A 112 29.39 30.75 -13.22
C VAL A 112 30.85 30.29 -13.24
N ARG A 113 31.10 29.04 -12.86
CA ARG A 113 32.41 28.39 -12.83
C ARG A 113 32.51 27.31 -13.90
N THR A 114 33.69 26.73 -14.07
CA THR A 114 33.96 25.68 -15.06
C THR A 114 33.20 24.38 -14.80
N ASP A 115 32.92 24.06 -13.53
CA ASP A 115 32.29 22.81 -13.10
C ASP A 115 30.86 23.00 -12.53
N GLY A 116 30.37 24.23 -12.46
CA GLY A 116 29.04 24.53 -11.92
C GLY A 116 28.76 26.02 -11.71
N ILE A 117 27.85 26.31 -10.80
CA ILE A 117 27.49 27.66 -10.37
C ILE A 117 27.69 27.81 -8.87
N THR A 118 27.97 29.04 -8.41
CA THR A 118 28.03 29.41 -7.00
C THR A 118 27.05 30.54 -6.74
N LEU A 119 26.14 30.36 -5.78
CA LEU A 119 25.26 31.41 -5.28
C LEU A 119 25.93 32.11 -4.09
N HIS A 120 25.83 33.44 -4.08
CA HIS A 120 26.35 34.32 -3.05
C HIS A 120 25.19 34.90 -2.23
N TYR A 121 25.30 34.79 -0.91
CA TYR A 121 24.32 35.34 0.02
C TYR A 121 24.99 36.37 0.93
N PRO A 122 24.46 37.60 1.02
CA PRO A 122 25.01 38.60 1.93
C PRO A 122 25.04 38.10 3.37
N GLY A 123 26.23 38.01 3.97
CA GLY A 123 26.41 37.60 5.37
C GLY A 123 26.20 36.10 5.64
N ALA A 124 26.18 35.25 4.62
CA ALA A 124 26.07 33.80 4.76
C ALA A 124 27.10 33.07 3.87
N GLU A 125 27.21 31.75 4.04
CA GLU A 125 28.12 30.94 3.24
C GLU A 125 27.60 30.76 1.80
N ASP A 126 28.54 30.73 0.85
CA ASP A 126 28.28 30.45 -0.56
C ASP A 126 27.77 29.01 -0.75
N PHE A 127 26.85 28.82 -1.71
CA PHE A 127 26.35 27.50 -2.08
C PHE A 127 26.72 27.15 -3.52
N SER A 128 27.36 25.99 -3.74
CA SER A 128 27.81 25.58 -5.08
C SER A 128 27.08 24.36 -5.61
N ILE A 129 26.65 24.42 -6.87
CA ILE A 129 25.95 23.34 -7.58
C ILE A 129 26.74 22.97 -8.82
N LYS A 130 27.18 21.71 -8.90
CA LYS A 130 27.89 21.18 -10.07
C LYS A 130 26.92 20.93 -11.23
N PHE A 131 27.38 21.14 -12.47
CA PHE A 131 26.58 20.81 -13.67
C PHE A 131 26.15 19.34 -13.70
N GLY A 132 26.98 18.44 -13.16
CA GLY A 132 26.65 17.02 -13.04
C GLY A 132 25.44 16.70 -12.15
N ARG A 133 25.04 17.61 -11.26
CA ARG A 133 23.85 17.45 -10.40
C ARG A 133 22.56 17.95 -11.05
N MET A 134 22.65 18.89 -12.00
CA MET A 134 21.49 19.58 -12.56
C MET A 134 20.48 18.67 -13.28
N PRO A 135 20.88 17.61 -14.03
CA PRO A 135 19.92 16.64 -14.56
C PRO A 135 19.03 16.00 -13.49
N PHE A 136 19.64 15.60 -12.37
CA PHE A 136 18.91 15.01 -11.26
C PHE A 136 18.00 16.02 -10.55
N LEU A 137 18.43 17.28 -10.41
CA LEU A 137 17.59 18.33 -9.85
C LEU A 137 16.42 18.67 -10.79
N ALA A 138 16.61 18.58 -12.10
CA ALA A 138 15.55 18.82 -13.08
C ALA A 138 14.49 17.72 -13.08
N ILE A 139 14.89 16.44 -13.02
CA ILE A 139 13.93 15.34 -12.90
C ILE A 139 13.21 15.37 -11.54
N LEU A 140 13.88 15.83 -10.47
CA LEU A 140 13.23 16.06 -9.18
C LEU A 140 12.18 17.18 -9.26
N MET A 141 12.44 18.28 -9.97
CA MET A 141 11.44 19.33 -10.22
C MET A 141 10.21 18.78 -10.95
N ASP A 142 10.42 17.99 -12.02
CA ASP A 142 9.33 17.35 -12.75
C ASP A 142 8.50 16.43 -11.84
N PHE A 143 9.16 15.65 -10.97
CA PHE A 143 8.46 14.87 -9.95
C PHE A 143 7.59 15.74 -9.03
N LEU A 144 8.13 16.85 -8.50
CA LEU A 144 7.37 17.73 -7.61
C LEU A 144 6.12 18.29 -8.29
N VAL A 145 6.25 18.75 -9.53
CA VAL A 145 5.12 19.31 -10.28
C VAL A 145 4.06 18.25 -10.59
N ASN A 146 4.46 17.03 -10.93
CA ASN A 146 3.52 15.92 -11.19
C ASN A 146 2.86 15.39 -9.90
N ALA A 147 3.59 15.37 -8.78
CA ALA A 147 3.09 14.84 -7.51
C ALA A 147 2.23 15.85 -6.72
N LEU A 148 2.63 17.12 -6.71
CA LEU A 148 2.03 18.14 -5.85
C LEU A 148 1.19 19.16 -6.62
N GLY A 149 1.38 19.29 -7.94
CA GLY A 149 0.85 20.38 -8.73
C GLY A 149 1.79 21.57 -8.84
N TYR A 150 1.73 22.26 -9.98
CA TYR A 150 2.59 23.43 -10.24
C TYR A 150 2.27 24.61 -9.30
N VAL A 151 0.99 24.83 -8.97
CA VAL A 151 0.55 25.98 -8.14
C VAL A 151 1.14 25.85 -6.74
N GLU A 152 1.02 24.68 -6.13
CA GLU A 152 1.57 24.34 -4.82
C GLU A 152 3.09 24.47 -4.79
N CYS A 153 3.77 24.05 -5.86
CA CYS A 153 5.22 24.26 -6.00
C CYS A 153 5.58 25.76 -6.07
N ALA A 154 4.84 26.52 -6.88
CA ALA A 154 5.07 27.94 -7.10
C ALA A 154 4.88 28.76 -5.82
N GLU A 155 3.90 28.41 -4.97
CA GLU A 155 3.70 29.05 -3.66
C GLU A 155 4.93 28.90 -2.75
N VAL A 156 5.56 27.72 -2.72
CA VAL A 156 6.79 27.49 -1.95
C VAL A 156 8.00 28.21 -2.57
N PHE A 157 8.03 28.34 -3.90
CA PHE A 157 9.12 29.03 -4.60
C PHE A 157 9.02 30.55 -4.49
N GLN A 158 7.84 31.12 -4.28
CA GLN A 158 7.62 32.57 -4.29
C GLN A 158 8.56 33.34 -3.33
N PRO A 159 8.77 32.92 -2.07
CA PRO A 159 9.75 33.55 -1.19
C PRO A 159 11.20 33.40 -1.69
N VAL A 160 11.53 32.29 -2.37
CA VAL A 160 12.88 31.98 -2.90
C VAL A 160 13.22 32.83 -4.13
N LEU A 161 12.21 33.15 -4.94
CA LEU A 161 12.29 33.98 -6.13
C LEU A 161 12.39 35.48 -5.80
N SER A 162 12.14 35.87 -4.54
CA SER A 162 12.27 37.27 -4.11
C SER A 162 13.71 37.79 -4.26
N PRO A 163 13.91 39.05 -4.71
CA PRO A 163 15.22 39.69 -4.75
C PRO A 163 15.95 39.64 -3.39
N ASP A 164 15.22 39.89 -2.30
CA ASP A 164 15.74 39.94 -0.93
C ASP A 164 15.86 38.56 -0.25
N CYS A 165 15.74 37.45 -1.00
CA CYS A 165 15.76 36.13 -0.39
C CYS A 165 17.13 35.79 0.22
N SER A 166 17.07 35.33 1.48
CA SER A 166 18.20 34.87 2.26
C SER A 166 18.42 33.36 2.11
N GLN A 167 19.61 32.87 2.47
CA GLN A 167 19.88 31.43 2.55
C GLN A 167 18.92 30.70 3.50
N LYS A 168 18.46 31.38 4.56
CA LYS A 168 17.45 30.86 5.47
C LYS A 168 16.11 30.65 4.75
N ALA A 169 15.66 31.61 3.93
CA ALA A 169 14.42 31.48 3.16
C ALA A 169 14.47 30.28 2.17
N VAL A 170 15.62 30.03 1.54
CA VAL A 170 15.83 28.83 0.71
C VAL A 170 15.73 27.55 1.55
N SER A 171 16.39 27.53 2.71
CA SER A 171 16.37 26.37 3.62
C SER A 171 14.98 26.07 4.17
N ASP A 172 14.21 27.11 4.50
CA ASP A 172 12.84 26.98 5.01
C ASP A 172 11.89 26.51 3.88
N GLY A 173 12.04 27.02 2.65
CA GLY A 173 11.35 26.49 1.47
C GLY A 173 11.67 25.01 1.21
N ALA A 174 12.92 24.58 1.42
CA ALA A 174 13.32 23.18 1.19
C ALA A 174 12.69 22.23 2.20
N LYS A 175 12.58 22.66 3.45
CA LYS A 175 11.88 21.90 4.50
C LYS A 175 10.38 21.82 4.21
N GLU A 176 9.77 22.91 3.77
CA GLU A 176 8.35 22.92 3.43
C GLU A 176 8.05 22.03 2.23
N MET A 177 8.87 22.08 1.19
CA MET A 177 8.73 21.19 0.04
C MET A 177 8.92 19.72 0.43
N ALA A 178 9.93 19.41 1.27
CA ALA A 178 10.13 18.06 1.78
C ALA A 178 8.94 17.56 2.63
N ARG A 179 8.26 18.45 3.36
CA ARG A 179 7.05 18.15 4.14
C ARG A 179 5.85 17.86 3.24
N LEU A 180 5.67 18.64 2.17
CA LEU A 180 4.63 18.41 1.16
C LEU A 180 4.80 17.05 0.47
N VAL A 181 6.02 16.75 0.01
CA VAL A 181 6.35 15.45 -0.57
C VAL A 181 6.13 14.34 0.45
N TYR A 182 6.55 14.51 1.70
CA TYR A 182 6.37 13.49 2.73
C TYR A 182 4.90 13.10 2.91
N ARG A 183 4.00 14.10 2.99
CA ARG A 183 2.55 13.93 3.11
C ARG A 183 1.95 13.25 1.88
N PHE A 184 2.34 13.67 0.67
CA PHE A 184 1.96 12.96 -0.55
C PHE A 184 2.38 11.48 -0.46
N LEU A 185 3.63 11.20 -0.08
CA LEU A 185 4.14 9.84 0.04
C LEU A 185 3.56 9.04 1.21
N GLU A 186 2.76 9.61 2.12
CA GLU A 186 2.07 8.82 3.16
C GLU A 186 1.00 7.91 2.54
N ASP A 187 0.33 8.40 1.49
CA ASP A 187 -0.72 7.66 0.77
C ASP A 187 -0.15 6.78 -0.35
N HIS A 188 1.12 6.99 -0.71
CA HIS A 188 1.73 6.42 -1.92
C HIS A 188 2.96 5.53 -1.70
N LEU A 189 3.50 5.46 -0.48
CA LEU A 189 4.60 4.56 -0.10
C LEU A 189 4.36 3.95 1.28
N PRO A 190 4.93 2.76 1.58
CA PRO A 190 4.88 2.21 2.92
C PRO A 190 5.62 3.15 3.88
N THR A 191 5.12 3.25 5.11
CA THR A 191 5.77 4.05 6.16
C THR A 191 7.20 3.57 6.41
N VAL A 192 8.05 4.45 6.95
CA VAL A 192 9.46 4.12 7.31
C VAL A 192 9.53 2.89 8.24
N GLN A 193 8.53 2.74 9.12
CA GLN A 193 8.42 1.58 10.00
C GLN A 193 8.12 0.29 9.21
N ASN A 194 7.25 0.33 8.20
CA ASN A 194 7.00 -0.82 7.32
C ASN A 194 8.23 -1.15 6.46
N GLN A 195 8.99 -0.16 5.98
CA GLN A 195 10.24 -0.40 5.27
C GLN A 195 11.31 -1.07 6.13
N LYS A 196 11.39 -0.73 7.43
CA LYS A 196 12.28 -1.41 8.38
C LYS A 196 11.86 -2.87 8.57
N LYS A 197 10.56 -3.13 8.73
CA LYS A 197 9.99 -4.49 8.83
C LYS A 197 10.29 -5.32 7.58
N PHE A 198 10.10 -4.76 6.39
CA PHE A 198 10.39 -5.45 5.14
C PHE A 198 11.87 -5.80 5.00
N ARG A 199 12.79 -4.88 5.36
CA ARG A 199 14.22 -5.20 5.37
C ARG A 199 14.55 -6.37 6.27
N GLN A 200 13.94 -6.48 7.45
CA GLN A 200 14.14 -7.64 8.33
C GLN A 200 13.61 -8.94 7.72
N ILE A 201 12.45 -8.90 7.06
CA ILE A 201 11.92 -10.07 6.32
C ILE A 201 12.90 -10.46 5.20
N VAL A 202 13.40 -9.50 4.41
CA VAL A 202 14.41 -9.78 3.36
C VAL A 202 15.65 -10.41 3.95
N THR A 203 16.25 -9.79 4.97
CA THR A 203 17.48 -10.31 5.58
C THR A 203 17.31 -11.76 6.02
N PHE A 204 16.19 -12.07 6.69
CA PHE A 204 15.87 -13.45 7.05
C PHE A 204 15.72 -14.36 5.83
N LEU A 205 14.97 -13.96 4.80
CA LEU A 205 14.76 -14.78 3.60
C LEU A 205 16.07 -15.00 2.82
N GLU A 206 16.96 -14.01 2.75
CA GLU A 206 18.27 -14.13 2.13
C GLU A 206 19.19 -15.08 2.91
N GLU A 207 19.13 -15.06 4.24
CA GLU A 207 19.87 -16.00 5.09
C GLU A 207 19.36 -17.44 4.95
N GLN A 208 18.05 -17.63 4.80
CA GLN A 208 17.44 -18.96 4.67
C GLN A 208 17.54 -19.55 3.25
N TYR A 209 17.30 -18.74 2.23
CA TYR A 209 17.11 -19.20 0.85
C TYR A 209 18.10 -18.59 -0.16
N GLY A 210 18.96 -17.66 0.29
CA GLY A 210 19.92 -16.95 -0.56
C GLY A 210 19.35 -15.68 -1.20
N PRO A 211 20.21 -14.84 -1.83
CA PRO A 211 19.85 -13.52 -2.36
C PRO A 211 18.97 -13.55 -3.62
N SER A 212 18.53 -14.73 -4.07
CA SER A 212 17.77 -14.93 -5.30
C SER A 212 16.42 -15.59 -5.06
N PHE A 213 15.90 -15.55 -3.82
CA PHE A 213 14.55 -16.02 -3.53
C PHE A 213 13.54 -15.23 -4.36
N ASP A 214 12.57 -15.93 -4.95
CA ASP A 214 11.47 -15.29 -5.70
C ASP A 214 10.20 -15.18 -4.86
N GLY A 215 10.27 -15.66 -3.62
CA GLY A 215 9.18 -15.61 -2.67
C GLY A 215 8.17 -16.71 -2.88
N SER A 216 8.43 -17.75 -3.69
CA SER A 216 7.66 -19.01 -3.74
C SER A 216 7.97 -19.92 -2.54
N GLU A 217 9.14 -19.75 -1.93
CA GLU A 217 9.65 -20.53 -0.79
C GLU A 217 8.98 -20.16 0.54
N ILE A 218 8.24 -19.04 0.57
CA ILE A 218 7.56 -18.56 1.77
C ILE A 218 6.33 -19.45 2.04
N ASP A 219 6.41 -20.31 3.05
CA ASP A 219 5.34 -21.21 3.48
C ASP A 219 4.99 -21.02 4.98
N ASP A 220 4.05 -21.84 5.48
CA ASP A 220 3.65 -21.81 6.89
C ASP A 220 4.80 -22.09 7.87
N ALA A 221 5.82 -22.84 7.45
CA ALA A 221 6.98 -23.14 8.28
C ALA A 221 7.95 -21.93 8.32
N CYS A 222 8.11 -21.24 7.20
CA CYS A 222 8.88 -20.01 7.06
C CYS A 222 8.39 -18.91 8.01
N LEU A 223 7.08 -18.63 8.03
CA LEU A 223 6.47 -17.64 8.92
C LEU A 223 6.69 -18.01 10.41
N LEU A 224 6.55 -19.29 10.76
CA LEU A 224 6.79 -19.76 12.12
C LEU A 224 8.26 -19.67 12.52
N ALA A 225 9.18 -20.01 11.62
CA ALA A 225 10.62 -19.90 11.84
C ALA A 225 11.01 -18.43 12.09
N PHE A 226 10.56 -17.52 11.22
CA PHE A 226 10.78 -16.09 11.39
C PHE A 226 10.29 -15.59 12.76
N TRP A 227 9.05 -15.93 13.14
CA TRP A 227 8.52 -15.50 14.44
C TRP A 227 9.36 -16.01 15.60
N ARG A 228 9.74 -17.30 15.59
CA ARG A 228 10.54 -17.87 16.69
C ARG A 228 11.89 -17.20 16.87
N GLU A 229 12.48 -16.74 15.78
CA GLU A 229 13.76 -16.03 15.75
C GLU A 229 13.64 -14.57 16.19
N TYR A 230 12.67 -13.82 15.66
CA TYR A 230 12.62 -12.37 15.89
C TYR A 230 11.74 -11.95 17.09
N SER A 231 10.79 -12.78 17.54
CA SER A 231 9.76 -12.34 18.49
C SER A 231 10.26 -12.03 19.90
N HIS A 232 11.42 -12.58 20.27
CA HIS A 232 12.02 -12.46 21.60
C HIS A 232 13.15 -11.42 21.65
N LEU A 233 13.51 -10.83 20.51
CA LEU A 233 14.53 -9.79 20.46
C LEU A 233 14.01 -8.53 21.16
N PRO A 234 14.88 -7.76 21.84
CA PRO A 234 14.46 -6.59 22.59
C PRO A 234 14.16 -5.39 21.68
N GLY A 235 13.13 -4.61 22.03
CA GLY A 235 12.88 -3.27 21.50
C GLY A 235 12.84 -3.20 19.97
N GLU A 236 13.65 -2.31 19.39
CA GLU A 236 13.70 -2.04 17.96
C GLU A 236 14.23 -3.20 17.10
N GLU A 237 14.96 -4.14 17.69
CA GLU A 237 15.51 -5.31 16.99
C GLU A 237 14.41 -6.33 16.66
N SER A 238 13.36 -6.40 17.48
CA SER A 238 12.18 -7.22 17.17
C SER A 238 11.43 -6.75 15.92
N GLY A 239 11.63 -5.52 15.46
CA GLY A 239 10.81 -4.95 14.38
C GLY A 239 9.33 -4.80 14.72
N ASN A 240 8.94 -4.94 16.00
CA ASN A 240 7.56 -5.13 16.44
C ASN A 240 6.93 -6.46 16.00
N PHE A 241 7.73 -7.50 15.72
CA PHE A 241 7.29 -8.86 15.40
C PHE A 241 7.13 -9.78 16.63
N THR A 242 6.93 -9.20 17.81
CA THR A 242 6.65 -9.96 19.04
C THR A 242 5.38 -10.80 18.92
N ALA A 243 4.34 -10.25 18.29
CA ALA A 243 3.06 -10.94 18.11
C ALA A 243 3.01 -11.71 16.79
N PHE A 244 2.55 -12.97 16.85
CA PHE A 244 2.41 -13.80 15.65
C PHE A 244 1.48 -13.17 14.59
N PRO A 245 0.34 -12.54 14.95
CA PRO A 245 -0.48 -11.80 13.98
C PRO A 245 0.30 -10.71 13.25
N THR A 246 1.23 -10.02 13.93
CA THR A 246 2.06 -8.99 13.30
C THR A 246 3.04 -9.60 12.29
N VAL A 247 3.53 -10.82 12.53
CA VAL A 247 4.35 -11.56 11.56
C VAL A 247 3.51 -11.91 10.34
N PHE A 248 2.35 -12.54 10.55
CA PHE A 248 1.44 -12.90 9.46
C PHE A 248 1.08 -11.68 8.60
N ASP A 249 0.60 -10.59 9.21
CA ASP A 249 0.27 -9.36 8.48
C ASP A 249 1.49 -8.73 7.79
N GLY A 250 2.68 -8.85 8.39
CA GLY A 250 3.94 -8.39 7.80
C GLY A 250 4.30 -9.14 6.52
N PHE A 251 4.18 -10.48 6.54
CA PHE A 251 4.44 -11.33 5.38
C PHE A 251 3.37 -11.20 4.30
N VAL A 252 2.09 -11.05 4.66
CA VAL A 252 1.00 -10.73 3.72
C VAL A 252 1.34 -9.46 2.95
N ARG A 253 1.63 -8.37 3.66
CA ARG A 253 1.99 -7.10 3.03
C ARG A 253 3.26 -7.22 2.17
N PHE A 254 4.23 -7.99 2.64
CA PHE A 254 5.48 -8.22 1.92
C PHE A 254 5.26 -8.95 0.60
N VAL A 255 4.48 -10.04 0.58
CA VAL A 255 4.21 -10.81 -0.63
C VAL A 255 3.29 -10.06 -1.58
N GLN A 256 2.26 -9.39 -1.07
CA GLN A 256 1.42 -8.51 -1.89
C GLN A 256 2.27 -7.45 -2.61
N SER A 257 3.23 -6.86 -1.88
CA SER A 257 4.21 -5.94 -2.47
C SER A 257 5.02 -6.69 -3.55
N LEU A 258 5.66 -7.81 -3.21
CA LEU A 258 6.50 -8.55 -4.14
C LEU A 258 5.78 -8.96 -5.43
N ASP A 259 4.55 -9.46 -5.32
CA ASP A 259 3.75 -9.90 -6.46
C ASP A 259 3.27 -8.72 -7.30
N HIS A 260 2.89 -7.60 -6.68
CA HIS A 260 2.62 -6.35 -7.39
C HIS A 260 3.86 -5.88 -8.19
N GLY A 261 5.04 -5.90 -7.57
CA GLY A 261 6.30 -5.57 -8.24
C GLY A 261 6.63 -6.48 -9.43
N LYS A 262 6.35 -7.78 -9.32
CA LYS A 262 6.50 -8.73 -10.44
C LYS A 262 5.49 -8.45 -11.56
N MET A 263 4.23 -8.17 -11.23
CA MET A 263 3.20 -7.82 -12.21
C MET A 263 3.58 -6.56 -12.99
N LEU A 264 4.08 -5.53 -12.31
CA LEU A 264 4.54 -4.30 -12.92
C LEU A 264 5.77 -4.49 -13.80
N GLN A 265 6.72 -5.33 -13.36
CA GLN A 265 7.86 -5.70 -14.20
C GLN A 265 7.41 -6.46 -15.46
N ALA A 266 6.42 -7.35 -15.34
CA ALA A 266 5.86 -8.09 -16.47
C ALA A 266 5.09 -7.15 -17.43
N ALA A 267 4.31 -6.22 -16.90
CA ALA A 267 3.59 -5.20 -17.68
C ALA A 267 4.55 -4.23 -18.38
N GLY A 268 5.61 -3.78 -17.70
CA GLY A 268 6.65 -2.95 -18.28
C GLY A 268 7.47 -3.66 -19.36
N ARG A 269 7.61 -4.99 -19.28
CA ARG A 269 8.17 -5.81 -20.37
C ARG A 269 7.19 -6.03 -21.52
N ALA A 270 5.88 -6.05 -21.25
CA ALA A 270 4.81 -6.13 -22.24
C ALA A 270 4.55 -4.81 -22.99
N GLY A 271 5.14 -3.69 -22.53
CA GLY A 271 4.88 -2.34 -23.03
C GLY A 271 5.49 -1.98 -24.39
N VAL A 272 6.18 -2.88 -25.10
CA VAL A 272 6.57 -2.62 -26.49
C VAL A 272 5.41 -3.04 -27.39
N ILE A 273 4.42 -2.16 -27.53
CA ILE A 273 3.31 -2.35 -28.49
C ILE A 273 3.84 -2.01 -29.88
N GLY A 274 3.88 -3.01 -30.76
CA GLY A 274 4.33 -2.87 -32.14
C GLY A 274 4.09 -4.16 -32.94
N ASN A 275 4.42 -4.14 -34.23
CA ASN A 275 4.13 -5.23 -35.16
C ASN A 275 5.27 -6.26 -35.28
N ASP A 276 6.33 -6.15 -34.49
CA ASP A 276 7.55 -6.94 -34.63
C ASP A 276 7.64 -8.07 -33.58
N ARG A 277 7.07 -9.22 -33.94
CA ARG A 277 7.03 -10.42 -33.08
C ARG A 277 8.41 -11.02 -32.79
N GLU A 278 9.47 -10.67 -33.55
CA GLU A 278 10.83 -11.17 -33.30
C GLU A 278 11.56 -10.39 -32.18
N MET A 279 11.07 -9.19 -31.80
CA MET A 279 11.61 -8.38 -30.69
C MET A 279 10.79 -8.46 -29.39
N GLY A 280 9.77 -9.32 -29.36
CA GLY A 280 8.89 -9.50 -28.20
C GLY A 280 7.72 -8.52 -28.13
N GLU A 281 7.37 -7.88 -29.25
CA GLU A 281 6.23 -6.95 -29.33
C GLU A 281 4.88 -7.69 -29.35
N ILE A 282 3.88 -7.11 -28.69
CA ILE A 282 2.52 -7.66 -28.58
C ILE A 282 1.63 -7.02 -29.65
N ASP A 283 0.92 -7.87 -30.40
CA ASP A 283 -0.05 -7.50 -31.43
C ASP A 283 -1.13 -6.54 -30.87
N PRO A 284 -1.41 -5.39 -31.50
CA PRO A 284 -2.42 -4.44 -31.01
C PRO A 284 -3.82 -5.04 -30.81
N ASP A 285 -4.19 -6.10 -31.54
CA ASP A 285 -5.46 -6.82 -31.32
C ASP A 285 -5.45 -7.65 -30.01
N SER A 286 -4.26 -7.98 -29.49
CA SER A 286 -4.09 -8.63 -28.18
C SER A 286 -4.05 -7.62 -27.02
N ALA A 287 -3.73 -6.35 -27.29
CA ALA A 287 -3.79 -5.27 -26.30
C ALA A 287 -5.24 -4.93 -25.89
N HIS A 288 -6.23 -5.21 -26.74
CA HIS A 288 -7.65 -5.16 -26.37
C HIS A 288 -8.05 -6.23 -25.34
N GLN A 289 -7.34 -7.35 -25.25
CA GLN A 289 -7.55 -8.33 -24.17
C GLN A 289 -6.88 -7.88 -22.87
N LEU A 290 -5.86 -7.02 -22.91
CA LEU A 290 -5.23 -6.42 -21.73
C LEU A 290 -6.06 -5.27 -21.14
N SER A 291 -6.83 -4.54 -21.95
CA SER A 291 -7.78 -3.53 -21.45
C SER A 291 -8.97 -4.14 -20.68
N ASP A 292 -9.30 -5.41 -20.92
CA ASP A 292 -10.29 -6.15 -20.12
C ASP A 292 -9.79 -6.49 -18.71
N PHE A 293 -8.49 -6.32 -18.41
CA PHE A 293 -7.92 -6.45 -17.06
C PHE A 293 -7.85 -5.14 -16.29
N VAL A 294 -8.30 -4.01 -16.88
CA VAL A 294 -8.66 -2.84 -16.07
C VAL A 294 -9.96 -3.23 -15.38
N VAL A 295 -9.84 -3.83 -14.20
CA VAL A 295 -10.96 -4.02 -13.29
C VAL A 295 -11.56 -2.63 -13.10
N ASP A 296 -12.74 -2.42 -13.66
CA ASP A 296 -13.60 -1.26 -13.41
C ASP A 296 -13.49 -0.95 -11.91
N GLU A 297 -13.16 0.29 -11.52
CA GLU A 297 -13.06 0.75 -10.12
C GLU A 297 -14.46 0.77 -9.46
N ALA A 298 -15.22 -0.32 -9.60
CA ALA A 298 -16.38 -0.59 -8.82
C ALA A 298 -15.94 -0.74 -7.36
N MET A 299 -16.52 0.08 -6.47
CA MET A 299 -16.35 -0.06 -5.03
C MET A 299 -16.49 -1.51 -4.60
N ASP A 300 -15.64 -1.96 -3.66
CA ASP A 300 -15.71 -3.33 -3.16
C ASP A 300 -17.12 -3.62 -2.60
N PRO A 301 -17.74 -4.78 -2.91
CA PRO A 301 -19.10 -5.08 -2.46
C PRO A 301 -19.30 -4.99 -0.94
N LEU A 302 -18.27 -5.23 -0.12
CA LEU A 302 -18.37 -5.06 1.32
C LEU A 302 -18.38 -3.59 1.72
N GLU A 303 -17.58 -2.74 1.07
CA GLU A 303 -17.58 -1.29 1.28
C GLU A 303 -18.92 -0.67 0.87
N ARG A 304 -19.49 -1.11 -0.26
CA ARG A 304 -20.81 -0.65 -0.71
C ARG A 304 -21.93 -0.95 0.30
N LEU A 305 -21.88 -2.10 0.99
CA LEU A 305 -22.83 -2.43 2.07
C LEU A 305 -22.72 -1.50 3.29
N MET A 306 -21.61 -0.77 3.43
CA MET A 306 -21.33 0.12 4.56
C MET A 306 -21.62 1.58 4.26
N GLU A 307 -22.03 1.91 3.03
CA GLU A 307 -22.33 3.27 2.58
C GLU A 307 -23.85 3.51 2.46
N PRO A 308 -24.32 4.77 2.55
CA PRO A 308 -25.70 5.11 2.31
C PRO A 308 -26.17 4.75 0.88
N PRO A 309 -27.41 4.26 0.70
CA PRO A 309 -28.45 4.08 1.72
C PRO A 309 -28.39 2.74 2.47
N LEU A 310 -27.47 1.83 2.12
CA LEU A 310 -27.44 0.44 2.62
C LEU A 310 -27.08 0.36 4.10
N ASP A 311 -26.24 1.28 4.59
CA ASP A 311 -25.83 1.40 6.00
C ASP A 311 -27.00 1.61 6.98
N ARG A 312 -28.15 2.09 6.49
CA ARG A 312 -29.38 2.27 7.27
C ARG A 312 -30.00 0.95 7.72
N ILE A 313 -29.78 -0.12 6.94
CA ILE A 313 -30.17 -1.49 7.26
C ILE A 313 -28.96 -2.22 7.80
N LYS A 314 -29.07 -2.74 9.02
CA LYS A 314 -27.96 -3.40 9.70
C LYS A 314 -27.79 -4.84 9.22
N PHE A 315 -27.39 -5.01 7.96
CA PHE A 315 -27.09 -6.32 7.36
C PHE A 315 -25.97 -7.02 8.14
N LEU A 316 -24.85 -6.34 8.35
CA LEU A 316 -23.70 -6.84 9.09
C LEU A 316 -23.55 -6.13 10.44
N ASN A 317 -23.13 -6.86 11.46
CA ASN A 317 -22.70 -6.25 12.72
C ASN A 317 -21.19 -5.95 12.68
N LYS A 318 -20.73 -5.13 13.63
CA LYS A 318 -19.31 -4.72 13.71
C LYS A 318 -18.33 -5.89 13.66
N ARG A 319 -18.61 -7.00 14.35
CA ARG A 319 -17.71 -8.16 14.41
C ARG A 319 -17.70 -8.94 13.10
N GLU A 320 -18.85 -9.08 12.45
CA GLU A 320 -18.97 -9.69 11.12
C GLU A 320 -18.23 -8.85 10.08
N THR A 321 -18.45 -7.54 10.08
CA THR A 321 -17.75 -6.60 9.21
C THR A 321 -16.24 -6.69 9.41
N GLU A 322 -15.74 -6.61 10.65
CA GLU A 322 -14.31 -6.74 10.96
C GLU A 322 -13.72 -8.07 10.45
N THR A 323 -14.47 -9.16 10.58
CA THR A 323 -14.05 -10.50 10.10
C THR A 323 -13.96 -10.52 8.58
N LEU A 324 -14.97 -9.99 7.89
CA LEU A 324 -15.04 -9.98 6.43
C LEU A 324 -14.00 -9.02 5.83
N SER A 325 -13.87 -7.81 6.36
CA SER A 325 -12.85 -6.84 5.93
C SER A 325 -11.43 -7.36 6.14
N TYR A 326 -11.22 -8.22 7.13
CA TYR A 326 -9.94 -8.89 7.32
C TYR A 326 -9.72 -10.02 6.30
N LEU A 327 -10.71 -10.87 6.07
CA LEU A 327 -10.50 -12.09 5.29
C LEU A 327 -10.63 -11.91 3.78
N LEU A 328 -11.62 -11.15 3.30
CA LEU A 328 -11.93 -11.07 1.87
C LEU A 328 -10.76 -10.58 1.01
N PRO A 329 -9.96 -9.57 1.44
CA PRO A 329 -8.81 -9.13 0.66
C PRO A 329 -7.61 -10.08 0.71
N ARG A 330 -7.69 -11.17 1.50
CA ARG A 330 -6.55 -12.05 1.82
C ARG A 330 -6.74 -13.51 1.36
N LEU A 331 -7.61 -13.75 0.37
CA LEU A 331 -7.95 -15.11 -0.09
C LEU A 331 -6.69 -15.91 -0.50
N GLU A 332 -5.82 -15.31 -1.32
CA GLU A 332 -4.64 -16.00 -1.85
C GLU A 332 -3.58 -16.24 -0.77
N GLU A 333 -3.44 -15.33 0.19
CA GLU A 333 -2.53 -15.50 1.31
C GLU A 333 -3.04 -16.52 2.33
N VAL A 334 -4.36 -16.59 2.56
CA VAL A 334 -4.96 -17.65 3.37
C VAL A 334 -4.84 -19.00 2.65
N ARG A 335 -5.02 -19.05 1.33
CA ARG A 335 -4.76 -20.27 0.53
C ARG A 335 -3.32 -20.73 0.73
N ARG A 336 -2.37 -19.80 0.69
CA ARG A 336 -0.94 -20.06 0.78
C ARG A 336 -0.49 -20.44 2.19
N TRP A 337 -1.02 -19.78 3.22
CA TRP A 337 -0.56 -19.86 4.61
C TRP A 337 -1.70 -20.11 5.60
N ARG A 338 -2.56 -21.09 5.28
CA ARG A 338 -3.74 -21.42 6.08
C ARG A 338 -3.40 -21.75 7.53
N ILE A 339 -2.28 -22.42 7.80
CA ILE A 339 -1.89 -22.79 9.17
C ILE A 339 -1.46 -21.53 9.93
N SER A 340 -0.70 -20.64 9.30
CA SER A 340 -0.26 -19.38 9.90
C SER A 340 -1.44 -18.45 10.15
N TYR A 341 -2.41 -18.39 9.25
CA TYR A 341 -3.66 -17.69 9.50
C TYR A 341 -4.35 -18.22 10.78
N MET A 342 -4.51 -19.54 10.91
CA MET A 342 -5.13 -20.15 12.10
C MET A 342 -4.32 -19.90 13.38
N ARG A 343 -2.99 -19.95 13.29
CA ARG A 343 -2.08 -19.57 14.40
C ARG A 343 -2.30 -18.12 14.83
N ALA A 344 -2.35 -17.19 13.88
CA ALA A 344 -2.60 -15.77 14.16
C ALA A 344 -3.96 -15.58 14.84
N GLU A 345 -5.01 -16.24 14.33
CA GLU A 345 -6.36 -16.07 14.83
C GLU A 345 -6.62 -16.68 16.21
N VAL A 346 -5.96 -17.80 16.55
CA VAL A 346 -6.11 -18.50 17.83
C VAL A 346 -5.07 -18.06 18.85
N PHE A 347 -3.78 -18.18 18.52
CA PHE A 347 -2.71 -17.83 19.46
C PHE A 347 -2.51 -16.32 19.58
N GLY A 348 -2.86 -15.52 18.57
CA GLY A 348 -2.87 -14.06 18.69
C GLY A 348 -3.85 -13.55 19.75
N ARG A 349 -5.06 -14.14 19.82
CA ARG A 349 -6.02 -13.86 20.89
C ARG A 349 -5.47 -14.27 22.26
N GLY A 350 -4.80 -15.43 22.34
CA GLY A 350 -4.11 -15.85 23.56
C GLY A 350 -3.01 -14.88 23.99
N GLN A 351 -2.23 -14.38 23.05
CA GLN A 351 -1.17 -13.40 23.29
C GLN A 351 -1.72 -12.04 23.75
N ALA A 352 -2.87 -11.62 23.24
CA ALA A 352 -3.56 -10.43 23.73
C ALA A 352 -3.98 -10.58 25.20
N ARG A 353 -4.44 -11.78 25.61
CA ARG A 353 -4.75 -12.10 27.02
C ARG A 353 -3.51 -12.05 27.90
N ILE A 354 -2.40 -12.64 27.45
CA ILE A 354 -1.11 -12.58 28.15
C ILE A 354 -0.69 -11.11 28.35
N SER A 355 -0.73 -10.32 27.29
CA SER A 355 -0.37 -8.90 27.33
C SER A 355 -1.25 -8.11 28.30
N GLN A 356 -2.56 -8.42 28.36
CA GLN A 356 -3.48 -7.79 29.30
C GLN A 356 -3.23 -8.23 30.74
N ALA A 357 -2.93 -9.51 30.97
CA ALA A 357 -2.58 -10.04 32.29
C ALA A 357 -1.30 -9.40 32.85
N LEU A 358 -0.30 -9.20 31.98
CA LEU A 358 0.94 -8.50 32.33
C LEU A 358 0.66 -7.05 32.76
N ARG A 359 -0.16 -6.32 31.98
CA ARG A 359 -0.58 -4.94 32.34
C ARG A 359 -1.33 -4.87 33.66
N ASN A 360 -2.13 -5.89 33.96
CA ASN A 360 -2.91 -6.00 35.18
C ASN A 360 -2.14 -6.56 36.37
N LYS A 361 -0.84 -6.89 36.21
CA LYS A 361 0.02 -7.46 37.26
C LYS A 361 -0.58 -8.71 37.91
N MET A 362 -1.06 -9.62 37.06
CA MET A 362 -1.53 -10.95 37.50
C MET A 362 -0.47 -11.67 38.35
N LEU A 363 -0.90 -12.49 39.30
CA LEU A 363 0.01 -13.26 40.16
C LEU A 363 0.87 -14.22 39.32
N ALA A 364 2.13 -14.41 39.72
CA ALA A 364 3.12 -15.16 38.93
C ALA A 364 2.66 -16.59 38.57
N ASP A 365 2.09 -17.35 39.52
CA ASP A 365 1.62 -18.72 39.26
C ASP A 365 0.45 -18.75 38.26
N GLU A 366 -0.48 -17.80 38.38
CA GLU A 366 -1.61 -17.65 37.44
C GLU A 366 -1.12 -17.21 36.06
N PHE A 367 -0.13 -16.32 36.01
CA PHE A 367 0.48 -15.87 34.76
C PHE A 367 1.23 -17.00 34.05
N MET A 368 1.99 -17.80 34.79
CA MET A 368 2.67 -18.98 34.22
C MET A 368 1.67 -20.00 33.67
N SER A 369 0.57 -20.25 34.37
CA SER A 369 -0.52 -21.11 33.86
C SER A 369 -1.16 -20.54 32.59
N LEU A 370 -1.32 -19.21 32.50
CA LEU A 370 -1.83 -18.54 31.31
C LEU A 370 -0.86 -18.67 30.11
N LEU A 371 0.46 -18.62 30.32
CA LEU A 371 1.44 -18.83 29.25
C LEU A 371 1.34 -20.26 28.66
N GLU A 372 1.02 -21.25 29.50
CA GLU A 372 0.88 -22.65 29.08
C GLU A 372 -0.41 -22.92 28.29
N ASN A 373 -1.49 -22.26 28.66
CA ASN A 373 -2.82 -22.43 28.04
C ASN A 373 -3.44 -21.09 27.66
N ALA A 374 -2.73 -20.36 26.78
CA ALA A 374 -3.12 -19.01 26.39
C ALA A 374 -4.35 -18.97 25.46
N ALA A 375 -4.50 -19.97 24.60
CA ALA A 375 -5.62 -20.05 23.66
C ALA A 375 -6.94 -20.34 24.39
N VAL A 376 -8.00 -19.61 24.04
CA VAL A 376 -9.36 -19.79 24.60
C VAL A 376 -10.13 -20.86 23.82
N GLU A 377 -9.80 -21.01 22.55
CA GLU A 377 -10.47 -21.85 21.57
C GLU A 377 -9.39 -22.59 20.77
N ASN A 378 -9.70 -23.75 20.20
CA ASN A 378 -8.81 -24.44 19.27
C ASN A 378 -9.12 -24.07 17.80
N TYR A 379 -8.44 -24.71 16.86
CA TYR A 379 -8.65 -24.48 15.43
C TYR A 379 -10.05 -24.89 14.95
N GLN A 380 -10.62 -26.01 15.40
CA GLN A 380 -12.00 -26.40 15.07
C GLN A 380 -13.06 -25.44 15.60
N ASP A 381 -12.89 -24.96 16.84
CA ASP A 381 -13.79 -23.99 17.43
C ASP A 381 -13.81 -22.71 16.58
N ARG A 382 -12.63 -22.32 16.09
CA ARG A 382 -12.50 -21.15 15.23
C ARG A 382 -13.12 -21.33 13.86
N LEU A 383 -12.95 -22.50 13.25
CA LEU A 383 -13.61 -22.86 12.00
C LEU A 383 -15.13 -22.87 12.16
N SER A 384 -15.64 -23.45 13.25
CA SER A 384 -17.05 -23.45 13.61
C SER A 384 -17.61 -22.02 13.80
N ALA A 385 -16.79 -21.08 14.28
CA ALA A 385 -17.18 -19.68 14.37
C ALA A 385 -17.28 -19.02 12.98
N MET A 386 -16.41 -19.38 12.04
CA MET A 386 -16.48 -18.90 10.65
C MET A 386 -17.69 -19.49 9.91
N GLU A 387 -17.99 -20.77 10.10
CA GLU A 387 -19.21 -21.42 9.58
C GLU A 387 -20.49 -20.71 10.02
N LYS A 388 -20.52 -20.20 11.26
CA LYS A 388 -21.65 -19.40 11.76
C LYS A 388 -21.80 -18.07 11.01
N VAL A 389 -20.69 -17.43 10.62
CA VAL A 389 -20.71 -16.20 9.81
C VAL A 389 -21.21 -16.52 8.41
N ALA A 390 -20.71 -17.59 7.78
CA ALA A 390 -21.16 -18.05 6.47
C ALA A 390 -22.67 -18.36 6.46
N GLY A 391 -23.14 -19.16 7.42
CA GLY A 391 -24.56 -19.46 7.56
C GLY A 391 -25.42 -18.24 7.93
N TYR A 392 -24.82 -17.16 8.44
CA TYR A 392 -25.51 -15.89 8.64
C TYR A 392 -25.60 -15.08 7.34
N LEU A 393 -24.56 -15.07 6.50
CA LEU A 393 -24.60 -14.47 5.17
C LEU A 393 -25.67 -15.12 4.28
N ASP A 394 -25.78 -16.46 4.30
CA ASP A 394 -26.86 -17.18 3.60
C ASP A 394 -28.26 -16.74 4.07
N LYS A 395 -28.42 -16.52 5.38
CA LYS A 395 -29.69 -16.01 5.94
C LYS A 395 -29.98 -14.59 5.49
N LEU A 396 -28.97 -13.72 5.37
CA LEU A 396 -29.16 -12.36 4.85
C LEU A 396 -29.59 -12.37 3.39
N MET A 397 -28.96 -13.22 2.55
CA MET A 397 -29.35 -13.38 1.15
C MET A 397 -30.80 -13.88 1.02
N LEU A 398 -31.18 -14.87 1.84
CA LEU A 398 -32.56 -15.36 1.90
C LEU A 398 -33.53 -14.28 2.39
N ALA A 399 -33.13 -13.47 3.37
CA ALA A 399 -33.97 -12.37 3.84
C ALA A 399 -34.16 -11.29 2.76
N ALA A 400 -33.11 -10.95 2.02
CA ALA A 400 -33.20 -10.01 0.89
C ALA A 400 -34.12 -10.54 -0.21
N LEU A 401 -34.00 -11.82 -0.56
CA LEU A 401 -34.89 -12.49 -1.52
C LEU A 401 -36.37 -12.38 -1.12
N TYR A 402 -36.69 -12.49 0.17
CA TYR A 402 -38.06 -12.34 0.65
C TYR A 402 -38.61 -10.92 0.43
N VAL A 403 -37.81 -9.89 0.73
CA VAL A 403 -38.23 -8.49 0.56
C VAL A 403 -38.42 -8.16 -0.93
N VAL A 404 -37.45 -8.51 -1.77
CA VAL A 404 -37.51 -8.28 -3.22
C VAL A 404 -38.67 -9.05 -3.86
N GLY A 405 -38.84 -10.34 -3.52
CA GLY A 405 -39.93 -11.15 -4.05
C GLY A 405 -41.32 -10.62 -3.67
N ARG A 406 -41.47 -10.06 -2.45
CA ARG A 406 -42.71 -9.42 -2.02
C ARG A 406 -43.00 -8.12 -2.77
N ALA A 407 -41.96 -7.33 -3.07
CA ALA A 407 -42.11 -6.11 -3.87
C ALA A 407 -42.56 -6.43 -5.30
N GLN A 408 -41.98 -7.45 -5.93
CA GLN A 408 -42.37 -7.93 -7.26
C GLN A 408 -43.82 -8.44 -7.31
N GLU A 409 -44.27 -9.18 -6.29
CA GLU A 409 -45.66 -9.62 -6.17
C GLU A 409 -46.64 -8.43 -6.08
N ARG A 410 -46.24 -7.34 -5.41
CA ARG A 410 -47.06 -6.11 -5.31
C ARG A 410 -47.19 -5.40 -6.65
N ASP A 411 -46.13 -5.39 -7.44
CA ASP A 411 -46.07 -4.70 -8.72
C ASP A 411 -46.65 -5.53 -9.88
N ASN A 412 -47.33 -6.65 -9.56
CA ASN A 412 -47.90 -7.62 -10.49
C ASN A 412 -46.89 -8.23 -11.48
N GLU A 413 -45.61 -8.21 -11.12
CA GLU A 413 -44.60 -8.96 -11.85
C GLU A 413 -44.73 -10.45 -11.48
N THR A 414 -44.61 -11.34 -12.48
CA THR A 414 -44.71 -12.78 -12.22
C THR A 414 -43.46 -13.23 -11.48
N SER A 415 -43.55 -13.37 -10.15
CA SER A 415 -42.46 -13.95 -9.35
C SER A 415 -42.16 -15.37 -9.83
N THR A 416 -40.95 -15.59 -10.33
CA THR A 416 -40.46 -16.89 -10.80
C THR A 416 -39.92 -17.77 -9.66
N ILE A 417 -40.03 -17.32 -8.41
CA ILE A 417 -39.40 -17.97 -7.25
C ILE A 417 -40.31 -19.07 -6.69
N ASP A 418 -39.74 -20.27 -6.48
CA ASP A 418 -40.44 -21.40 -5.87
C ASP A 418 -41.00 -21.06 -4.47
N PHE A 419 -42.26 -21.44 -4.24
CA PHE A 419 -42.97 -21.27 -2.96
C PHE A 419 -42.19 -21.86 -1.77
N ALA A 420 -41.49 -22.98 -1.97
CA ALA A 420 -40.66 -23.58 -0.91
C ALA A 420 -39.46 -22.68 -0.54
N VAL A 421 -38.86 -22.01 -1.52
CA VAL A 421 -37.76 -21.07 -1.33
C VAL A 421 -38.26 -19.79 -0.64
N MET A 422 -39.40 -19.25 -1.09
CA MET A 422 -40.03 -18.09 -0.42
C MET A 422 -40.42 -18.39 1.03
N GLY A 423 -40.86 -19.61 1.33
CA GLY A 423 -41.12 -20.04 2.71
C GLY A 423 -39.86 -20.04 3.60
N LYS A 424 -38.69 -20.40 3.05
CA LYS A 424 -37.40 -20.31 3.76
C LYS A 424 -36.93 -18.86 3.90
N ALA A 425 -37.05 -18.08 2.83
CA ALA A 425 -36.72 -16.66 2.76
C ALA A 425 -37.48 -15.85 3.83
N ARG A 426 -38.80 -16.08 3.93
CA ARG A 426 -39.64 -15.49 4.97
C ARG A 426 -39.16 -15.84 6.37
N LYS A 427 -38.89 -17.13 6.64
CA LYS A 427 -38.39 -17.55 7.96
C LYS A 427 -37.04 -16.92 8.30
N ALA A 428 -36.15 -16.79 7.32
CA ALA A 428 -34.85 -16.14 7.51
C ALA A 428 -35.02 -14.68 7.91
N PHE A 429 -35.84 -13.91 7.18
CA PHE A 429 -36.15 -12.51 7.51
C PHE A 429 -36.62 -12.34 8.96
N HIS A 430 -37.63 -13.12 9.37
CA HIS A 430 -38.21 -13.00 10.72
C HIS A 430 -37.29 -13.49 11.84
N SER A 431 -36.24 -14.26 11.52
CA SER A 431 -35.25 -14.69 12.49
C SER A 431 -34.19 -13.64 12.80
N ILE A 432 -34.14 -12.53 12.04
CA ILE A 432 -33.14 -11.48 12.18
C ILE A 432 -33.72 -10.34 13.03
N SER A 433 -33.18 -10.15 14.23
CA SER A 433 -33.57 -9.06 15.13
C SER A 433 -32.61 -7.86 14.99
N ARG A 434 -32.53 -7.26 13.81
CA ARG A 434 -31.64 -6.12 13.51
C ARG A 434 -32.43 -4.95 12.91
N GLN A 435 -31.88 -3.74 13.03
CA GLN A 435 -32.44 -2.54 12.41
C GLN A 435 -32.59 -2.74 10.89
N GLY A 436 -33.75 -2.40 10.34
CA GLY A 436 -34.09 -2.59 8.92
C GLY A 436 -34.75 -3.94 8.60
N PHE A 437 -34.84 -4.87 9.56
CA PHE A 437 -35.54 -6.16 9.42
C PHE A 437 -36.88 -6.16 10.17
N GLN A 438 -37.65 -5.08 10.00
CA GLN A 438 -38.95 -4.88 10.63
C GLN A 438 -40.06 -5.07 9.60
N GLU A 439 -41.17 -5.72 9.97
CA GLU A 439 -42.29 -5.94 9.04
C GLU A 439 -42.91 -4.62 8.56
N GLU A 440 -42.88 -3.59 9.40
CA GLU A 440 -43.45 -2.27 9.11
C GLU A 440 -42.73 -1.54 7.97
N LEU A 441 -41.45 -1.85 7.73
CA LEU A 441 -40.64 -1.24 6.68
C LEU A 441 -40.76 -1.94 5.32
N LEU A 442 -41.37 -3.14 5.29
CA LEU A 442 -41.44 -3.97 4.07
C LEU A 442 -42.28 -3.34 2.95
N ASP A 443 -43.21 -2.45 3.30
CA ASP A 443 -44.10 -1.83 2.33
C ASP A 443 -43.50 -0.52 1.74
N GLU A 444 -42.35 -0.06 2.26
CA GLU A 444 -41.65 1.13 1.78
C GLU A 444 -40.84 0.80 0.49
N PRO A 445 -41.05 1.52 -0.63
CA PRO A 445 -40.31 1.27 -1.87
C PRO A 445 -38.79 1.40 -1.72
N GLU A 446 -38.34 2.37 -0.93
CA GLU A 446 -36.91 2.60 -0.65
C GLU A 446 -36.27 1.40 0.07
N THR A 447 -37.04 0.68 0.90
CA THR A 447 -36.57 -0.52 1.59
C THR A 447 -36.38 -1.66 0.60
N ALA A 448 -37.34 -1.90 -0.31
CA ALA A 448 -37.21 -2.94 -1.32
C ALA A 448 -35.99 -2.72 -2.23
N GLU A 449 -35.78 -1.48 -2.69
CA GLU A 449 -34.62 -1.10 -3.51
C GLU A 449 -33.30 -1.29 -2.75
N ALA A 450 -33.25 -0.92 -1.46
CA ALA A 450 -32.06 -1.15 -0.63
C ALA A 450 -31.76 -2.64 -0.43
N PHE A 451 -32.78 -3.49 -0.26
CA PHE A 451 -32.58 -4.94 -0.16
C PHE A 451 -32.15 -5.58 -1.49
N GLU A 452 -32.60 -5.07 -2.63
CA GLU A 452 -32.15 -5.48 -3.96
C GLU A 452 -30.66 -5.14 -4.16
N GLN A 453 -30.29 -3.88 -3.93
CA GLN A 453 -28.89 -3.45 -4.00
C GLN A 453 -27.99 -4.18 -3.01
N ALA A 454 -28.49 -4.50 -1.80
CA ALA A 454 -27.75 -5.29 -0.83
C ALA A 454 -27.58 -6.75 -1.29
N ALA A 455 -28.56 -7.34 -1.99
CA ALA A 455 -28.45 -8.70 -2.52
C ALA A 455 -27.29 -8.82 -3.54
N ASP A 456 -27.15 -7.82 -4.42
CA ASP A 456 -26.04 -7.72 -5.38
C ASP A 456 -24.68 -7.66 -4.70
N CYS A 457 -24.60 -7.10 -3.49
CA CYS A 457 -23.37 -7.01 -2.72
C CYS A 457 -23.12 -8.25 -1.85
N LEU A 458 -24.18 -8.80 -1.22
CA LEU A 458 -24.09 -9.96 -0.32
C LEU A 458 -23.68 -11.23 -1.07
N ALA A 459 -24.14 -11.42 -2.32
CA ALA A 459 -23.79 -12.60 -3.12
C ALA A 459 -22.27 -12.74 -3.36
N PRO A 460 -21.54 -11.75 -3.90
CA PRO A 460 -20.08 -11.85 -4.07
C PRO A 460 -19.34 -11.89 -2.74
N VAL A 461 -19.79 -11.18 -1.70
CA VAL A 461 -19.22 -11.27 -0.34
C VAL A 461 -19.31 -12.70 0.20
N ASN A 462 -20.49 -13.33 0.10
CA ASN A 462 -20.71 -14.69 0.54
C ASN A 462 -19.88 -15.69 -0.28
N GLY A 463 -19.88 -15.59 -1.61
CA GLY A 463 -19.11 -16.48 -2.48
C GLY A 463 -17.61 -16.46 -2.18
N ARG A 464 -17.03 -15.27 -1.98
CA ARG A 464 -15.62 -15.11 -1.58
C ARG A 464 -15.36 -15.70 -0.19
N PHE A 465 -16.23 -15.44 0.79
CA PHE A 465 -16.07 -15.96 2.15
C PHE A 465 -16.21 -17.49 2.21
N GLN A 466 -17.16 -18.07 1.48
CA GLN A 466 -17.33 -19.52 1.35
C GLN A 466 -16.08 -20.16 0.74
N SER A 467 -15.50 -19.55 -0.28
CA SER A 467 -14.23 -20.04 -0.88
C SER A 467 -13.11 -20.10 0.15
N ILE A 468 -12.99 -19.10 1.04
CA ILE A 468 -12.03 -19.12 2.16
C ILE A 468 -12.36 -20.26 3.13
N LEU A 469 -13.63 -20.43 3.47
CA LEU A 469 -14.07 -21.44 4.42
C LEU A 469 -13.78 -22.86 3.90
N GLU A 470 -14.09 -23.14 2.63
CA GLU A 470 -13.79 -24.40 1.96
C GLU A 470 -12.28 -24.70 1.98
N LEU A 471 -11.45 -23.70 1.68
CA LEU A 471 -9.99 -23.84 1.74
C LEU A 471 -9.47 -24.18 3.14
N LEU A 472 -10.10 -23.64 4.17
CA LEU A 472 -9.75 -23.96 5.55
C LEU A 472 -10.29 -25.34 5.94
N GLN A 473 -11.45 -25.76 5.45
CA GLN A 473 -12.03 -27.08 5.73
C GLN A 473 -11.24 -28.23 5.07
N ASP A 474 -10.56 -27.99 3.96
CA ASP A 474 -9.78 -28.98 3.20
C ASP A 474 -8.49 -29.47 3.91
N SER A 475 -8.24 -29.05 5.16
CA SER A 475 -7.09 -29.50 5.96
C SER A 475 -7.43 -30.75 6.76
N GLU A 476 -6.69 -31.84 6.54
CA GLU A 476 -7.08 -33.19 6.98
C GLU A 476 -7.11 -33.41 8.50
N ASP A 477 -6.54 -32.53 9.35
CA ASP A 477 -6.71 -32.65 10.81
C ASP A 477 -6.29 -31.39 11.61
N TRP A 478 -7.18 -30.39 11.69
CA TRP A 478 -6.95 -29.20 12.52
C TRP A 478 -6.67 -29.49 13.99
N GLY A 479 -7.14 -30.64 14.51
CA GLY A 479 -7.05 -30.96 15.93
C GLY A 479 -5.64 -31.41 16.26
N LYS A 480 -5.09 -32.26 15.40
CA LYS A 480 -3.69 -32.68 15.47
C LYS A 480 -2.73 -31.51 15.26
N ILE A 481 -3.00 -30.62 14.30
CA ILE A 481 -2.14 -29.45 14.07
C ILE A 481 -2.16 -28.53 15.31
N TYR A 482 -3.33 -28.31 15.92
CA TYR A 482 -3.45 -27.53 17.15
C TYR A 482 -2.65 -28.15 18.31
N GLU A 483 -2.73 -29.47 18.51
CA GLU A 483 -1.96 -30.14 19.57
C GLU A 483 -0.45 -30.10 19.33
N MET A 484 0.00 -30.02 18.08
CA MET A 484 1.41 -29.79 17.75
C MET A 484 1.84 -28.34 18.02
N ASP A 485 1.00 -27.37 17.67
CA ASP A 485 1.32 -25.95 17.81
C ASP A 485 1.25 -25.47 19.27
N ARG A 486 0.32 -25.99 20.06
CA ARG A 486 0.10 -25.58 21.46
C ARG A 486 1.39 -25.55 22.30
N PRO A 487 2.19 -26.63 22.39
CA PRO A 487 3.44 -26.59 23.15
C PRO A 487 4.50 -25.65 22.53
N LEU A 488 4.50 -25.48 21.20
CA LEU A 488 5.43 -24.56 20.52
C LEU A 488 5.16 -23.11 20.91
N PHE A 489 3.89 -22.68 20.84
CA PHE A 489 3.47 -21.34 21.22
C PHE A 489 3.65 -21.09 22.72
N ALA A 490 3.31 -22.04 23.57
CA ALA A 490 3.53 -21.93 25.01
C ALA A 490 5.02 -21.69 25.35
N ASN A 491 5.92 -22.47 24.74
CA ASN A 491 7.36 -22.30 24.92
C ASN A 491 7.84 -20.92 24.43
N GLN A 492 7.37 -20.48 23.26
CA GLN A 492 7.75 -19.17 22.74
C GLN A 492 7.19 -18.02 23.59
N PHE A 493 5.96 -18.13 24.10
CA PHE A 493 5.40 -17.14 25.01
C PHE A 493 6.20 -17.05 26.32
N ARG A 494 6.66 -18.18 26.88
CA ARG A 494 7.59 -18.15 28.02
C ARG A 494 8.89 -17.42 27.68
N ARG A 495 9.42 -17.60 26.47
CA ARG A 495 10.63 -16.88 26.03
C ARG A 495 10.40 -15.37 25.88
N ILE A 496 9.23 -14.95 25.40
CA ILE A 496 8.89 -13.54 25.17
C ILE A 496 8.55 -12.83 26.50
N TYR A 497 7.75 -13.47 27.35
CA TYR A 497 7.10 -12.84 28.50
C TYR A 497 7.56 -13.36 29.86
N GLY A 498 8.26 -14.51 29.91
CA GLY A 498 8.58 -15.19 31.17
C GLY A 498 9.53 -14.42 32.08
N GLU A 499 10.42 -13.59 31.52
CA GLU A 499 11.28 -12.71 32.31
C GLU A 499 10.54 -11.48 32.87
N SER A 500 9.33 -11.20 32.37
CA SER A 500 8.50 -10.08 32.81
C SER A 500 7.46 -10.48 33.88
N ALA A 501 7.39 -11.77 34.23
CA ALA A 501 6.44 -12.37 35.17
C ALA A 501 6.79 -12.10 36.64
#